data_AF-A0A936NSX7-F1
#
_entry.id   AF-A0A936NSX7-F1
#
_cell.length_a   1.000
_cell.length_b   1.000
_cell.length_c   1.000
_cell.angle_alpha   90.00
_cell.angle_beta   90.00
_cell.angle_gamma   90.00
#
_symmetry.space_group_name_H-M   'P 1'
#
loop_
_entity.id
_entity.type
_entity.pdbx_description
1 polymer ?
#
loop_
_entity_poly.entity_id
_entity_poly.type
_entity_poly.pdbx_seq_one_letter_code
_entity_poly.pdbx_strand_id
1 'polypeptide(L)'
;MMRKLTALFILIIWMASFSVEAQKKPTVLRPVPMNPGPLGPAGNLVLLPIDDRPAVGQFAQMIGQVADHMVTMPPKELLGRFTRPGDSARIESWLRAQEYSKVDALIVSVDMLAFGGLVASRVNQTSIEDAEKRLDFFSWFKAKYPRVPVYAFSVIMRVAPTATARTRGIHDRLARWAELKDRASKTGDAAMMAELLALTDDLGPKVTDDYLAARRRNLKLNLAMLDLVKAGAVDELIFLQDDAREFGLHRQDQAVIKSKLKEMSLESRVPIYNGADEGAATLISRAVLDKFGQKLKIAVIYSSENSRRIVAPYEDHPLEFTVESQIRAAGGVPVSEFDQSDYRLFVNAPGTSVEEFAIFLQKMTKELKETRQIALADLLFPPPHHSGADARIIDALKREKLFSRFAGYAAWNTAGNTLGTTIPHANMRVLFRTKLNDRPDRAARAEAAHLEFLLNRFAGDYLFHDIVRPEVNEKLRREVGDGTVTYELPQAVFDRVNREVEEKLRAQIESFFNDYFRGLTRTLAIYRGQERTITVNGLKRLNIYLPWSRTFEVVIEQTLDYSIN
;
A
#
# COMPACT_ATOMS: atom_id res chain seq x y z
N MET A 1 17.39 -69.50 -1.35
CA MET A 1 17.97 -70.47 -0.41
C MET A 1 19.40 -70.04 -0.12
N MET A 2 19.70 -69.80 1.16
CA MET A 2 21.02 -69.74 1.85
C MET A 2 22.24 -70.18 1.01
N ARG A 3 23.46 -69.60 1.12
CA ARG A 3 24.10 -68.89 2.24
C ARG A 3 25.50 -68.38 1.79
N LYS A 4 25.85 -67.16 2.23
CA LYS A 4 27.07 -66.76 2.99
C LYS A 4 28.47 -66.94 2.37
N LEU A 5 29.15 -65.78 2.21
CA LEU A 5 30.38 -65.31 2.92
C LEU A 5 31.69 -65.88 2.33
N THR A 6 32.80 -65.18 2.10
CA THR A 6 33.32 -63.87 2.52
C THR A 6 34.41 -63.45 1.52
N ALA A 7 34.75 -62.15 1.53
CA ALA A 7 36.09 -61.57 1.29
C ALA A 7 36.30 -60.75 0.01
N LEU A 8 36.39 -59.44 0.28
CA LEU A 8 37.43 -58.52 -0.17
C LEU A 8 37.46 -58.12 -1.65
N PHE A 9 36.97 -56.91 -1.97
CA PHE A 9 37.68 -56.05 -2.91
C PHE A 9 37.46 -54.56 -2.57
N ILE A 10 38.59 -53.87 -2.64
CA ILE A 10 38.87 -52.45 -2.42
C ILE A 10 38.09 -51.58 -3.40
N LEU A 11 37.52 -50.45 -2.95
CA LEU A 11 37.44 -49.27 -3.81
C LEU A 11 37.61 -47.96 -3.03
N ILE A 12 38.47 -47.15 -3.61
CA ILE A 12 39.15 -45.98 -3.06
C ILE A 12 38.24 -44.76 -3.03
N ILE A 13 38.47 -43.98 -1.97
CA ILE A 13 37.92 -42.67 -1.60
C ILE A 13 38.08 -41.63 -2.72
N TRP A 14 37.00 -40.89 -3.01
CA TRP A 14 37.08 -39.47 -3.37
C TRP A 14 36.00 -38.71 -2.59
N MET A 15 36.40 -38.14 -1.45
CA MET A 15 35.59 -37.21 -0.68
C MET A 15 35.69 -35.83 -1.33
N ALA A 16 34.60 -35.37 -1.95
CA ALA A 16 34.39 -33.95 -2.20
C ALA A 16 33.74 -33.34 -0.96
N SER A 17 34.52 -32.57 -0.21
CA SER A 17 34.09 -31.78 0.94
C SER A 17 33.04 -30.76 0.51
N PHE A 18 31.77 -31.01 0.78
CA PHE A 18 30.76 -29.95 0.85
C PHE A 18 30.94 -29.21 2.18
N SER A 19 31.59 -28.06 2.13
CA SER A 19 31.52 -27.07 3.19
C SER A 19 30.07 -26.63 3.33
N VAL A 20 29.44 -27.01 4.44
CA VAL A 20 28.18 -26.43 4.89
C VAL A 20 28.46 -24.97 5.25
N GLU A 21 28.26 -24.08 4.29
CA GLU A 21 28.20 -22.65 4.55
C GLU A 21 27.05 -22.43 5.54
N ALA A 22 27.39 -22.01 6.75
CA ALA A 22 26.42 -21.75 7.81
C ALA A 22 25.43 -20.68 7.31
N GLN A 23 24.21 -21.09 6.98
CA GLN A 23 23.08 -20.18 6.85
C GLN A 23 23.01 -19.36 8.14
N LYS A 24 23.40 -18.08 8.06
CA LYS A 24 23.16 -17.12 9.14
C LYS A 24 21.68 -17.21 9.49
N LYS A 25 21.38 -17.59 10.74
CA LYS A 25 20.01 -17.55 11.28
C LYS A 25 19.41 -16.18 10.93
N PRO A 26 18.12 -16.11 10.53
CA PRO A 26 17.47 -14.83 10.32
C PRO A 26 17.68 -13.98 11.57
N THR A 27 18.10 -12.73 11.37
CA THR A 27 18.34 -11.78 12.45
C THR A 27 17.03 -11.62 13.22
N VAL A 28 16.90 -12.31 14.35
CA VAL A 28 15.79 -12.10 15.27
C VAL A 28 15.97 -10.68 15.79
N LEU A 29 15.14 -9.76 15.30
CA LEU A 29 15.08 -8.40 15.82
C LEU A 29 14.87 -8.51 17.33
N ARG A 30 15.88 -8.12 18.11
CA ARG A 30 15.73 -8.05 19.56
C ARG A 30 14.80 -6.87 19.83
N PRO A 31 13.61 -7.08 20.43
CA PRO A 31 12.68 -5.99 20.68
C PRO A 31 13.39 -4.87 21.44
N VAL A 32 13.21 -3.62 21.02
CA VAL A 32 13.50 -2.49 21.90
C VAL A 32 12.62 -2.67 23.13
N PRO A 33 13.17 -2.67 24.36
CA PRO A 33 12.36 -2.82 25.57
C PRO A 33 11.27 -1.76 25.55
N MET A 34 10.02 -2.17 25.77
CA MET A 34 8.92 -1.23 25.90
C MET A 34 9.32 -0.18 26.93
N ASN A 35 9.12 1.10 26.61
CA ASN A 35 8.98 2.11 27.64
C ASN A 35 7.51 2.57 27.63
N PRO A 36 6.57 1.73 28.10
CA PRO A 36 5.22 2.18 28.33
C PRO A 36 5.29 2.89 29.68
N GLY A 37 5.50 4.20 29.66
CA GLY A 37 4.89 4.99 30.71
C GLY A 37 3.42 4.53 30.83
N PRO A 38 2.83 4.47 32.04
CA PRO A 38 1.56 3.78 32.30
C PRO A 38 0.33 4.30 31.53
N LEU A 39 0.48 5.22 30.57
CA LEU A 39 -0.58 5.81 29.73
C LEU A 39 -0.17 5.99 28.24
N GLY A 40 0.99 5.46 27.80
CA GLY A 40 1.50 5.65 26.43
C GLY A 40 1.00 4.63 25.38
N PRO A 41 1.26 4.88 24.08
CA PRO A 41 0.96 3.94 22.99
C PRO A 41 1.74 2.62 23.13
N ALA A 42 1.27 1.55 22.48
CA ALA A 42 1.93 0.25 22.42
C ALA A 42 3.27 0.27 21.66
N GLY A 43 3.48 1.28 20.81
CA GLY A 43 4.73 1.48 20.10
C GLY A 43 4.80 2.79 19.33
N ASN A 44 5.99 3.13 18.85
CA ASN A 44 6.24 4.32 18.05
C ASN A 44 7.02 3.95 16.79
N LEU A 45 6.57 4.47 15.65
CA LEU A 45 7.18 4.31 14.35
C LEU A 45 7.53 5.70 13.79
N VAL A 46 8.60 5.77 13.01
CA VAL A 46 8.92 6.95 12.20
C VAL A 46 8.71 6.57 10.74
N LEU A 47 7.95 7.37 10.01
CA LEU A 47 7.65 7.17 8.60
C LEU A 47 8.09 8.39 7.77
N LEU A 48 8.91 8.15 6.76
CA LEU A 48 9.05 9.05 5.61
C LEU A 48 8.15 8.55 4.47
N PRO A 49 6.98 9.17 4.23
CA PRO A 49 6.08 8.76 3.15
C PRO A 49 6.63 9.15 1.77
N ILE A 50 6.01 8.64 0.70
CA ILE A 50 6.47 8.87 -0.68
C ILE A 50 6.04 10.23 -1.27
N ASP A 51 5.00 10.85 -0.70
CA ASP A 51 4.54 12.22 -0.96
C ASP A 51 3.61 12.71 0.18
N ASP A 52 2.90 13.82 -0.02
CA ASP A 52 2.02 14.47 0.95
C ASP A 52 0.55 14.02 0.90
N ARG A 53 0.19 13.08 0.02
CA ARG A 53 -1.21 12.62 -0.12
C ARG A 53 -1.68 11.82 1.09
N PRO A 54 -3.00 11.84 1.38
CA PRO A 54 -3.55 11.09 2.50
C PRO A 54 -3.30 9.57 2.39
N ALA A 55 -3.32 9.04 1.16
CA ALA A 55 -3.15 7.61 0.91
C ALA A 55 -1.81 7.03 1.36
N VAL A 56 -0.76 7.85 1.33
CA VAL A 56 0.61 7.39 1.57
C VAL A 56 1.13 7.72 2.97
N GLY A 57 0.44 8.62 3.69
CA GLY A 57 0.82 9.07 5.02
C GLY A 57 -0.32 8.93 6.03
N GLN A 58 -1.44 9.61 5.82
CA GLN A 58 -2.57 9.60 6.75
C GLN A 58 -3.10 8.19 7.00
N PHE A 59 -3.28 7.38 5.95
CA PHE A 59 -3.80 6.02 6.11
C PHE A 59 -2.82 5.17 6.92
N ALA A 60 -1.52 5.34 6.67
CA ALA A 60 -0.45 4.68 7.41
C ALA A 60 -0.50 5.03 8.92
N GLN A 61 -0.72 6.31 9.25
CA GLN A 61 -0.91 6.74 10.64
C GLN A 61 -2.15 6.13 11.29
N MET A 62 -3.30 6.19 10.60
CA MET A 62 -4.56 5.63 11.12
C MET A 62 -4.47 4.11 11.30
N ILE A 63 -3.85 3.39 10.36
CA ILE A 63 -3.62 1.93 10.46
C ILE A 63 -2.72 1.61 11.65
N GLY A 64 -1.65 2.37 11.89
CA GLY A 64 -0.83 2.22 13.10
C GLY A 64 -1.66 2.36 14.38
N GLN A 65 -2.55 3.35 14.44
CA GLN A 65 -3.42 3.60 15.59
C GLN A 65 -4.43 2.47 15.85
N VAL A 66 -4.84 1.70 14.83
CA VAL A 66 -5.68 0.50 15.00
C VAL A 66 -5.02 -0.53 15.93
N ALA A 67 -3.68 -0.56 15.99
CA ALA A 67 -2.91 -1.38 16.92
C ALA A 67 -2.30 -0.56 18.08
N ASP A 68 -2.81 0.64 18.39
CA ASP A 68 -2.29 1.57 19.41
C ASP A 68 -0.81 1.96 19.18
N HIS A 69 -0.36 2.01 17.92
CA HIS A 69 0.98 2.49 17.55
C HIS A 69 0.93 3.92 17.00
N MET A 70 1.85 4.77 17.46
CA MET A 70 2.00 6.14 16.96
C MET A 70 2.94 6.18 15.77
N VAL A 71 2.57 6.90 14.72
CA VAL A 71 3.37 7.02 13.48
C VAL A 71 3.72 8.50 13.29
N THR A 72 5.00 8.81 13.46
CA THR A 72 5.53 10.17 13.33
C THR A 72 6.01 10.40 11.90
N MET A 73 5.57 11.49 11.27
CA MET A 73 5.92 11.89 9.91
C MET A 73 6.55 13.28 9.89
N PRO A 74 7.33 13.63 8.86
CA PRO A 74 7.81 15.00 8.68
C PRO A 74 6.64 15.98 8.49
N PRO A 75 6.86 17.27 8.80
CA PRO A 75 5.90 18.33 8.46
C PRO A 75 5.55 18.30 6.96
N LYS A 76 4.26 18.48 6.63
CA LYS A 76 3.75 18.36 5.25
C LYS A 76 4.48 19.27 4.26
N GLU A 77 4.90 20.45 4.70
CA GLU A 77 5.64 21.41 3.88
C GLU A 77 6.99 20.90 3.38
N LEU A 78 7.56 19.87 3.99
CA LEU A 78 8.81 19.24 3.53
C LEU A 78 8.58 18.23 2.40
N LEU A 79 7.37 17.67 2.29
CA LEU A 79 7.06 16.53 1.41
C LEU A 79 6.75 16.92 -0.04
N GLY A 80 6.83 18.21 -0.37
CA GLY A 80 6.51 18.70 -1.70
C GLY A 80 5.02 18.94 -1.88
N ARG A 81 4.57 19.04 -3.14
CA ARG A 81 3.15 19.11 -3.52
C ARG A 81 2.99 18.84 -5.01
N PHE A 82 2.31 17.75 -5.38
CA PHE A 82 2.08 17.34 -6.77
C PHE A 82 3.38 17.28 -7.62
N THR A 83 3.64 18.27 -8.47
CA THR A 83 4.86 18.36 -9.30
C THR A 83 6.02 19.10 -8.64
N ARG A 84 5.77 19.77 -7.50
CA ARG A 84 6.84 20.37 -6.69
C ARG A 84 7.47 19.28 -5.81
N PRO A 85 8.77 18.96 -5.98
CA PRO A 85 9.44 17.97 -5.15
C PRO A 85 9.51 18.42 -3.69
N GLY A 86 9.61 17.45 -2.79
CA GLY A 86 10.00 17.66 -1.41
C GLY A 86 11.45 18.11 -1.25
N ASP A 87 11.75 18.69 -0.10
CA ASP A 87 13.09 19.18 0.23
C ASP A 87 13.92 18.06 0.86
N SER A 88 14.61 17.28 0.03
CA SER A 88 15.41 16.13 0.48
C SER A 88 16.42 16.49 1.57
N ALA A 89 17.03 17.68 1.53
CA ALA A 89 18.03 18.10 2.53
C ALA A 89 17.38 18.38 3.90
N ARG A 90 16.22 19.07 3.90
CA ARG A 90 15.46 19.30 5.14
C ARG A 90 14.80 18.02 5.66
N ILE A 91 14.39 17.12 4.78
CA ILE A 91 13.89 15.79 5.13
C ILE A 91 14.98 14.98 5.83
N GLU A 92 16.19 14.92 5.26
CA GLU A 92 17.31 14.22 5.90
C GLU A 92 17.65 14.84 7.26
N SER A 93 17.65 16.18 7.34
CA SER A 93 17.85 16.90 8.61
C SER A 93 16.78 16.55 9.64
N TRP A 94 15.51 16.46 9.22
CA TRP A 94 14.41 16.06 10.08
C TRP A 94 14.57 14.62 10.57
N LEU A 95 14.92 13.68 9.69
CA LEU A 95 15.20 12.28 10.07
C LEU A 95 16.33 12.21 11.10
N ARG A 96 17.44 12.91 10.85
CA ARG A 96 18.61 12.92 11.76
C ARG A 96 18.31 13.51 13.14
N ALA A 97 17.30 14.37 13.25
CA ALA A 97 16.89 15.01 14.48
C ALA A 97 15.94 14.17 15.36
N GLN A 98 15.45 13.02 14.88
CA GLN A 98 14.51 12.21 15.66
C GLN A 98 15.16 11.48 16.86
N GLU A 99 14.37 11.28 17.92
CA GLU A 99 14.72 10.54 19.13
C GLU A 99 14.45 9.03 18.96
N TYR A 100 15.38 8.31 18.31
CA TYR A 100 15.21 6.89 18.01
C TYR A 100 15.31 5.92 19.21
N SER A 101 15.59 6.42 20.41
CA SER A 101 15.68 5.60 21.62
C SER A 101 14.35 4.94 22.03
N LYS A 102 13.22 5.49 21.55
CA LYS A 102 11.85 5.02 21.83
C LYS A 102 11.10 4.58 20.55
N VAL A 103 11.80 4.46 19.43
CA VAL A 103 11.25 4.11 18.12
C VAL A 103 11.47 2.63 17.86
N ASP A 104 10.39 1.93 17.50
CA ASP A 104 10.39 0.50 17.23
C ASP A 104 10.91 0.16 15.83
N ALA A 105 10.64 1.02 14.84
CA ALA A 105 11.13 0.87 13.47
C ALA A 105 11.12 2.21 12.72
N LEU A 106 12.01 2.31 11.74
CA LEU A 106 12.05 3.39 10.76
C LEU A 106 11.54 2.86 9.42
N ILE A 107 10.49 3.47 8.88
CA ILE A 107 9.91 3.18 7.57
C ILE A 107 10.27 4.31 6.62
N VAL A 108 10.88 4.01 5.46
CA VAL A 108 11.44 5.03 4.55
C VAL A 108 11.04 4.78 3.11
N SER A 109 10.40 5.77 2.49
CA SER A 109 10.37 5.89 1.03
C SER A 109 11.74 6.32 0.51
N VAL A 110 12.35 5.45 -0.30
CA VAL A 110 13.61 5.73 -0.97
C VAL A 110 13.42 6.87 -1.98
N ASP A 111 12.29 6.90 -2.70
CA ASP A 111 11.99 7.95 -3.68
C ASP A 111 11.85 9.34 -3.05
N MET A 112 11.25 9.45 -1.86
CA MET A 112 11.18 10.71 -1.13
C MET A 112 12.56 11.17 -0.67
N LEU A 113 13.34 10.25 -0.09
CA LEU A 113 14.68 10.58 0.38
C LEU A 113 15.60 10.99 -0.78
N ALA A 114 15.61 10.22 -1.86
CA ALA A 114 16.55 10.38 -2.97
C ALA A 114 16.14 11.45 -3.99
N PHE A 115 14.85 11.62 -4.26
CA PHE A 115 14.37 12.51 -5.33
C PHE A 115 13.43 13.62 -4.87
N GLY A 116 12.94 13.58 -3.63
CA GLY A 116 11.88 14.47 -3.16
C GLY A 116 10.48 13.99 -3.56
N GLY A 117 10.30 12.70 -3.83
CA GLY A 117 8.98 12.06 -3.88
C GLY A 117 8.68 11.30 -5.18
N LEU A 118 7.53 10.63 -5.21
CA LEU A 118 7.12 9.76 -6.32
C LEU A 118 7.13 10.47 -7.67
N VAL A 119 6.52 11.64 -7.78
CA VAL A 119 6.43 12.38 -9.06
C VAL A 119 7.82 12.83 -9.53
N ALA A 120 8.68 13.27 -8.61
CA ALA A 120 10.04 13.69 -8.92
C ALA A 120 10.93 12.51 -9.36
N SER A 121 10.68 11.30 -8.84
CA SER A 121 11.39 10.08 -9.26
C SER A 121 11.17 9.73 -10.74
N ARG A 122 10.03 10.16 -11.32
CA ARG A 122 9.58 9.85 -12.69
C ARG A 122 10.20 10.78 -13.77
N VAL A 123 10.99 11.78 -13.39
CA VAL A 123 11.58 12.76 -14.32
C VAL A 123 13.07 12.97 -14.06
N ASN A 124 13.86 13.24 -15.11
CA ASN A 124 15.32 13.31 -15.00
C ASN A 124 15.85 14.66 -14.49
N GLN A 125 15.37 15.12 -13.32
CA GLN A 125 15.79 16.40 -12.72
C GLN A 125 16.92 16.29 -11.70
N THR A 126 16.86 15.30 -10.81
CA THR A 126 17.91 15.02 -9.81
C THR A 126 18.99 14.14 -10.45
N SER A 127 20.26 14.48 -10.25
CA SER A 127 21.39 13.66 -10.71
C SER A 127 21.43 12.30 -9.99
N ILE A 128 22.07 11.29 -10.58
CA ILE A 128 22.24 10.01 -9.88
C ILE A 128 23.21 10.13 -8.71
N GLU A 129 24.21 11.00 -8.84
CA GLU A 129 25.22 11.26 -7.82
C GLU A 129 24.58 11.85 -6.56
N ASP A 130 23.70 12.83 -6.70
CA ASP A 130 22.96 13.41 -5.56
C ASP A 130 22.00 12.40 -4.93
N ALA A 131 21.34 11.58 -5.76
CA ALA A 131 20.40 10.57 -5.30
C ALA A 131 21.12 9.45 -4.50
N GLU A 132 22.25 8.95 -4.99
CA GLU A 132 23.08 7.95 -4.31
C GLU A 132 23.72 8.51 -3.04
N LYS A 133 24.20 9.76 -3.06
CA LYS A 133 24.74 10.42 -1.86
C LYS A 133 23.72 10.47 -0.71
N ARG A 134 22.42 10.66 -1.03
CA ARG A 134 21.35 10.66 -0.01
C ARG A 134 21.13 9.29 0.61
N LEU A 135 21.55 8.20 -0.03
CA LEU A 135 21.51 6.86 0.54
C LEU A 135 22.54 6.64 1.67
N ASP A 136 23.55 7.51 1.80
CA ASP A 136 24.50 7.48 2.93
C ASP A 136 23.78 7.61 4.29
N PHE A 137 22.56 8.17 4.29
CA PHE A 137 21.67 8.18 5.45
C PHE A 137 21.49 6.79 6.07
N PHE A 138 21.31 5.73 5.27
CA PHE A 138 21.06 4.38 5.79
C PHE A 138 22.26 3.82 6.54
N SER A 139 23.47 3.99 5.97
CA SER A 139 24.72 3.58 6.60
C SER A 139 24.98 4.35 7.89
N TRP A 140 24.78 5.68 7.88
CA TRP A 140 24.85 6.50 9.09
C TRP A 140 23.83 6.04 10.14
N PHE A 141 22.59 5.81 9.73
CA PHE A 141 21.50 5.45 10.62
C PHE A 141 21.78 4.13 11.32
N LYS A 142 22.17 3.10 10.57
CA LYS A 142 22.48 1.78 11.15
C LYS A 142 23.69 1.81 12.07
N ALA A 143 24.71 2.63 11.77
CA ALA A 143 25.86 2.80 12.65
C ALA A 143 25.47 3.46 13.99
N LYS A 144 24.57 4.46 13.96
CA LYS A 144 24.15 5.20 15.17
C LYS A 144 23.06 4.49 15.97
N TYR A 145 22.14 3.80 15.29
CA TYR A 145 20.96 3.16 15.88
C TYR A 145 20.85 1.68 15.45
N PRO A 146 21.86 0.83 15.76
CA PRO A 146 21.95 -0.54 15.22
C PRO A 146 20.79 -1.46 15.62
N ARG A 147 20.02 -1.09 16.66
CA ARG A 147 18.87 -1.86 17.16
C ARG A 147 17.53 -1.46 16.53
N VAL A 148 17.46 -0.32 15.85
CA VAL A 148 16.22 0.12 15.20
C VAL A 148 16.20 -0.45 13.77
N PRO A 149 15.27 -1.35 13.43
CA PRO A 149 15.16 -1.90 12.10
C PRO A 149 14.73 -0.83 11.09
N VAL A 150 15.28 -0.92 9.89
CA VAL A 150 14.93 -0.09 8.74
C VAL A 150 14.11 -0.90 7.75
N TYR A 151 12.88 -0.46 7.52
CA TYR A 151 11.98 -0.97 6.50
C TYR A 151 11.91 0.06 5.37
N ALA A 152 12.39 -0.30 4.19
CA ALA A 152 12.43 0.60 3.04
C ALA A 152 11.50 0.14 1.93
N PHE A 153 10.97 1.09 1.16
CA PHE A 153 10.29 0.81 -0.10
C PHE A 153 10.79 1.75 -1.18
N SER A 154 10.92 1.21 -2.40
CA SER A 154 11.34 1.95 -3.57
C SER A 154 10.46 1.59 -4.76
N VAL A 155 10.15 2.59 -5.58
CA VAL A 155 9.24 2.41 -6.70
C VAL A 155 10.00 2.18 -8.01
N ILE A 156 9.61 1.13 -8.75
CA ILE A 156 10.02 0.92 -10.13
C ILE A 156 9.18 1.85 -11.01
N MET A 157 9.85 2.66 -11.81
CA MET A 157 9.20 3.70 -12.60
C MET A 157 8.08 3.13 -13.52
N ARG A 158 6.88 3.71 -13.41
CA ARG A 158 5.70 3.45 -14.26
C ARG A 158 5.96 3.56 -15.76
N VAL A 159 5.00 3.11 -16.57
CA VAL A 159 5.10 3.09 -18.04
C VAL A 159 5.31 4.46 -18.69
N ALA A 160 4.77 5.54 -18.12
CA ALA A 160 5.02 6.93 -18.55
C ALA A 160 4.96 7.90 -17.36
N PRO A 161 5.75 8.99 -17.33
CA PRO A 161 5.77 9.96 -16.23
C PRO A 161 4.40 10.59 -15.95
N THR A 162 4.20 11.22 -14.79
CA THR A 162 2.90 11.85 -14.46
C THR A 162 2.45 12.86 -15.53
N ALA A 163 1.23 12.69 -16.03
CA ALA A 163 0.63 13.63 -16.97
C ALA A 163 0.27 14.95 -16.27
N THR A 164 0.63 16.06 -16.90
CA THR A 164 0.15 17.42 -16.61
C THR A 164 -0.68 17.91 -17.80
N ALA A 165 -1.38 19.03 -17.68
CA ALA A 165 -2.10 19.70 -18.76
C ALA A 165 -1.19 19.91 -19.98
N ARG A 166 0.08 20.25 -19.74
CA ARG A 166 1.12 20.39 -20.77
C ARG A 166 1.58 19.09 -21.42
N THR A 167 1.53 17.95 -20.73
CA THR A 167 2.16 16.70 -21.19
C THR A 167 1.16 15.59 -21.48
N ARG A 168 -0.14 15.78 -21.24
CA ARG A 168 -1.18 14.75 -21.43
C ARG A 168 -1.20 14.15 -22.83
N GLY A 169 -1.03 14.98 -23.88
CA GLY A 169 -0.92 14.47 -25.26
C GLY A 169 0.30 13.58 -25.50
N ILE A 170 1.42 13.85 -24.81
CA ILE A 170 2.66 13.07 -24.89
C ILE A 170 2.56 11.81 -24.04
N HIS A 171 1.90 11.88 -22.87
CA HIS A 171 1.79 10.79 -21.90
C HIS A 171 1.32 9.47 -22.54
N ASP A 172 0.18 9.50 -23.21
CA ASP A 172 -0.44 8.28 -23.74
C ASP A 172 0.36 7.70 -24.91
N ARG A 173 0.93 8.58 -25.75
CA ARG A 173 1.83 8.18 -26.84
C ARG A 173 3.13 7.58 -26.33
N LEU A 174 3.74 8.17 -25.30
CA LEU A 174 4.94 7.65 -24.67
C LEU A 174 4.67 6.32 -23.96
N ALA A 175 3.53 6.18 -23.28
CA ALA A 175 3.13 4.92 -22.66
C ALA A 175 2.96 3.82 -23.70
N ARG A 176 2.32 4.13 -24.84
CA ARG A 176 2.18 3.20 -25.97
C ARG A 176 3.55 2.86 -26.59
N TRP A 177 4.41 3.85 -26.79
CA TRP A 177 5.77 3.64 -27.28
C TRP A 177 6.57 2.72 -26.35
N ALA A 178 6.51 2.93 -25.04
CA ALA A 178 7.20 2.10 -24.05
C ALA A 178 6.66 0.66 -24.00
N GLU A 179 5.35 0.47 -24.16
CA GLU A 179 4.72 -0.84 -24.34
C GLU A 179 5.26 -1.56 -25.59
N LEU A 180 5.27 -0.87 -26.73
CA LEU A 180 5.70 -1.44 -28.02
C LEU A 180 7.19 -1.77 -28.04
N LYS A 181 8.05 -0.99 -27.36
CA LYS A 181 9.47 -1.33 -27.21
C LYS A 181 9.68 -2.71 -26.59
N ASP A 182 8.81 -3.13 -25.69
CA ASP A 182 8.85 -4.46 -25.07
C ASP A 182 8.09 -5.51 -25.90
N ARG A 183 6.91 -5.17 -26.42
CA ARG A 183 6.02 -6.12 -27.08
C ARG A 183 6.44 -6.44 -28.51
N ALA A 184 6.69 -5.41 -29.33
CA ALA A 184 6.98 -5.57 -30.75
C ALA A 184 8.29 -6.33 -31.00
N SER A 185 9.29 -6.11 -30.14
CA SER A 185 10.57 -6.82 -30.17
C SER A 185 10.44 -8.32 -29.85
N LYS A 186 9.41 -8.72 -29.10
CA LYS A 186 9.13 -10.13 -28.75
C LYS A 186 8.24 -10.83 -29.77
N THR A 187 7.27 -10.12 -30.35
CA THR A 187 6.31 -10.72 -31.30
C THR A 187 6.81 -10.72 -32.74
N GLY A 188 7.70 -9.80 -33.11
CA GLY A 188 8.12 -9.61 -34.50
C GLY A 188 7.01 -9.09 -35.42
N ASP A 189 5.93 -8.56 -34.85
CA ASP A 189 4.77 -8.05 -35.59
C ASP A 189 5.15 -6.78 -36.38
N ALA A 190 5.04 -6.85 -37.71
CA ALA A 190 5.43 -5.76 -38.60
C ALA A 190 4.59 -4.48 -38.41
N ALA A 191 3.31 -4.59 -38.08
CA ALA A 191 2.44 -3.44 -37.84
C ALA A 191 2.81 -2.76 -36.52
N MET A 192 3.08 -3.53 -35.47
CA MET A 192 3.57 -2.99 -34.19
C MET A 192 4.95 -2.33 -34.33
N MET A 193 5.84 -2.90 -35.15
CA MET A 193 7.15 -2.30 -35.44
C MET A 193 7.01 -0.99 -36.23
N ALA A 194 6.10 -0.93 -37.21
CA ALA A 194 5.81 0.31 -37.93
C ALA A 194 5.21 1.39 -37.01
N GLU A 195 4.27 1.03 -36.13
CA GLU A 195 3.71 1.94 -35.12
C GLU A 195 4.79 2.46 -34.16
N LEU A 196 5.69 1.58 -33.71
CA LEU A 196 6.81 1.95 -32.86
C LEU A 196 7.75 2.96 -33.52
N LEU A 197 8.06 2.79 -34.81
CA LEU A 197 8.88 3.73 -35.57
C LEU A 197 8.17 5.09 -35.69
N ALA A 198 6.90 5.10 -36.09
CA ALA A 198 6.11 6.32 -36.19
C ALA A 198 6.02 7.08 -34.85
N LEU A 199 5.80 6.38 -33.74
CA LEU A 199 5.80 6.99 -32.40
C LEU A 199 7.18 7.49 -31.98
N THR A 200 8.26 6.80 -32.38
CA THR A 200 9.63 7.24 -32.10
C THR A 200 9.91 8.58 -32.78
N ASP A 201 9.49 8.73 -34.03
CA ASP A 201 9.65 9.97 -34.80
C ASP A 201 8.77 11.09 -34.25
N ASP A 202 7.49 10.82 -33.93
CA ASP A 202 6.55 11.79 -33.37
C ASP A 202 7.00 12.34 -31.99
N LEU A 203 7.45 11.45 -31.09
CA LEU A 203 7.90 11.86 -29.76
C LEU A 203 9.23 12.64 -29.81
N GLY A 204 10.08 12.30 -30.77
CA GLY A 204 11.41 12.87 -30.93
C GLY A 204 12.42 12.41 -29.87
N PRO A 205 13.72 12.61 -30.13
CA PRO A 205 14.81 12.12 -29.28
C PRO A 205 14.78 12.77 -27.88
N LYS A 206 14.45 14.07 -27.78
CA LYS A 206 14.42 14.76 -26.48
C LYS A 206 13.47 14.10 -25.47
N VAL A 207 12.28 13.68 -25.89
CA VAL A 207 11.28 13.08 -24.99
C VAL A 207 11.70 11.66 -24.61
N THR A 208 12.10 10.87 -25.61
CA THR A 208 12.47 9.47 -25.40
C THR A 208 13.77 9.33 -24.61
N ASP A 209 14.79 10.14 -24.89
CA ASP A 209 16.06 10.12 -24.16
C ASP A 209 15.91 10.56 -22.70
N ASP A 210 15.12 11.60 -22.44
CA ASP A 210 14.85 12.09 -21.07
C ASP A 210 14.11 11.03 -20.24
N TYR A 211 13.10 10.40 -20.84
CA TYR A 211 12.38 9.29 -20.23
C TYR A 211 13.31 8.10 -19.92
N LEU A 212 14.12 7.67 -20.90
CA LEU A 212 15.07 6.57 -20.71
C LEU A 212 16.16 6.92 -19.68
N ALA A 213 16.59 8.18 -19.61
CA ALA A 213 17.54 8.64 -18.59
C ALA A 213 16.95 8.57 -17.19
N ALA A 214 15.70 9.02 -17.00
CA ALA A 214 14.99 8.87 -15.73
C ALA A 214 14.87 7.40 -15.30
N ARG A 215 14.53 6.49 -16.24
CA ARG A 215 14.47 5.04 -15.98
C ARG A 215 15.82 4.48 -15.54
N ARG A 216 16.90 4.77 -16.28
CA ARG A 216 18.26 4.31 -15.94
C ARG A 216 18.69 4.80 -14.56
N ARG A 217 18.39 6.05 -14.21
CA ARG A 217 18.66 6.62 -12.88
C ARG A 217 17.88 5.88 -11.78
N ASN A 218 16.57 5.68 -11.97
CA ASN A 218 15.74 4.94 -11.01
C ASN A 218 16.24 3.50 -10.82
N LEU A 219 16.55 2.79 -11.91
CA LEU A 219 17.10 1.43 -11.86
C LEU A 219 18.44 1.40 -11.11
N LYS A 220 19.36 2.33 -11.38
CA LYS A 220 20.65 2.41 -10.67
C LYS A 220 20.46 2.60 -9.17
N LEU A 221 19.55 3.49 -8.76
CA LEU A 221 19.21 3.67 -7.34
C LEU A 221 18.61 2.40 -6.72
N ASN A 222 17.70 1.71 -7.42
CA ASN A 222 17.11 0.46 -6.95
C ASN A 222 18.17 -0.63 -6.74
N LEU A 223 19.15 -0.73 -7.64
CA LEU A 223 20.27 -1.67 -7.48
C LEU A 223 21.16 -1.30 -6.28
N ALA A 224 21.42 -0.02 -6.04
CA ALA A 224 22.17 0.43 -4.86
C ALA A 224 21.45 0.08 -3.53
N MET A 225 20.12 0.10 -3.50
CA MET A 225 19.35 -0.36 -2.34
C MET A 225 19.56 -1.85 -2.02
N LEU A 226 19.79 -2.69 -3.03
CA LEU A 226 20.12 -4.11 -2.80
C LEU A 226 21.45 -4.27 -2.08
N ASP A 227 22.43 -3.43 -2.39
CA ASP A 227 23.72 -3.43 -1.71
C ASP A 227 23.57 -3.04 -0.23
N LEU A 228 22.69 -2.08 0.08
CA LEU A 228 22.37 -1.70 1.47
C LEU A 228 21.66 -2.82 2.25
N VAL A 229 20.78 -3.59 1.59
CA VAL A 229 20.17 -4.79 2.19
C VAL A 229 21.23 -5.86 2.48
N LYS A 230 22.14 -6.11 1.53
CA LYS A 230 23.23 -7.08 1.70
C LYS A 230 24.21 -6.65 2.79
N ALA A 231 24.48 -5.34 2.91
CA ALA A 231 25.30 -4.77 3.98
C ALA A 231 24.60 -4.75 5.36
N GLY A 232 23.29 -4.99 5.41
CA GLY A 232 22.50 -4.95 6.64
C GLY A 232 22.18 -3.53 7.14
N ALA A 233 22.38 -2.51 6.30
CA ALA A 233 21.96 -1.14 6.58
C ALA A 233 20.44 -0.97 6.45
N VAL A 234 19.81 -1.81 5.61
CA VAL A 234 18.35 -1.93 5.45
C VAL A 234 17.94 -3.36 5.81
N ASP A 235 17.01 -3.50 6.75
CA ASP A 235 16.62 -4.82 7.29
C ASP A 235 15.58 -5.50 6.37
N GLU A 236 14.62 -4.73 5.85
CA GLU A 236 13.57 -5.18 4.95
C GLU A 236 13.40 -4.17 3.81
N LEU A 237 13.29 -4.65 2.57
CA LEU A 237 13.10 -3.84 1.37
C LEU A 237 11.99 -4.46 0.51
N ILE A 238 11.08 -3.62 0.03
CA ILE A 238 10.09 -4.00 -1.00
C ILE A 238 10.26 -3.11 -2.22
N PHE A 239 10.18 -3.69 -3.41
CA PHE A 239 10.06 -2.94 -4.66
C PHE A 239 8.62 -2.95 -5.14
N LEU A 240 8.14 -1.76 -5.47
CA LEU A 240 6.74 -1.53 -5.82
C LEU A 240 6.68 -1.11 -7.30
N GLN A 241 5.87 -1.82 -8.09
CA GLN A 241 5.63 -1.49 -9.49
C GLN A 241 4.47 -0.49 -9.60
N ASP A 242 4.82 0.76 -9.85
CA ASP A 242 3.90 1.86 -10.17
C ASP A 242 3.31 1.70 -11.58
N ASP A 243 2.18 2.34 -11.86
CA ASP A 243 1.27 2.08 -13.00
C ASP A 243 1.93 1.40 -14.22
N ALA A 244 1.60 0.12 -14.36
CA ALA A 244 2.13 -0.78 -15.37
C ALA A 244 1.12 -1.07 -16.48
N ARG A 245 1.57 -1.87 -17.44
CA ARG A 245 0.75 -2.53 -18.46
C ARG A 245 1.29 -3.94 -18.59
N GLU A 246 0.51 -4.85 -19.17
CA GLU A 246 0.98 -6.22 -19.43
C GLU A 246 2.32 -6.27 -20.18
N PHE A 247 2.62 -5.28 -21.02
CA PHE A 247 3.91 -5.10 -21.68
C PHE A 247 4.49 -3.70 -21.42
N GLY A 248 5.82 -3.59 -21.37
CA GLY A 248 6.50 -2.30 -21.34
C GLY A 248 7.89 -2.35 -20.72
N LEU A 249 8.61 -1.23 -20.84
CA LEU A 249 10.00 -1.13 -20.37
C LEU A 249 10.20 -1.41 -18.87
N HIS A 250 9.17 -1.22 -18.05
CA HIS A 250 9.20 -1.59 -16.63
C HIS A 250 9.52 -3.07 -16.40
N ARG A 251 9.09 -3.96 -17.31
CA ARG A 251 9.43 -5.39 -17.24
C ARG A 251 10.92 -5.66 -17.45
N GLN A 252 11.61 -4.81 -18.22
CA GLN A 252 13.06 -4.93 -18.40
C GLN A 252 13.80 -4.51 -17.12
N ASP A 253 13.37 -3.42 -16.48
CA ASP A 253 13.92 -3.00 -15.20
C ASP A 253 13.68 -4.04 -14.11
N GLN A 254 12.47 -4.59 -14.04
CA GLN A 254 12.16 -5.73 -13.16
C GLN A 254 13.07 -6.93 -13.44
N ALA A 255 13.34 -7.27 -14.70
CA ALA A 255 14.20 -8.40 -15.06
C ALA A 255 15.64 -8.18 -14.57
N VAL A 256 16.18 -6.96 -14.69
CA VAL A 256 17.51 -6.61 -14.17
C VAL A 256 17.53 -6.74 -12.65
N ILE A 257 16.53 -6.19 -11.95
CA ILE A 257 16.42 -6.30 -10.48
C ILE A 257 16.30 -7.78 -10.05
N LYS A 258 15.44 -8.58 -10.71
CA LYS A 258 15.28 -10.02 -10.45
C LYS A 258 16.58 -10.79 -10.65
N SER A 259 17.34 -10.48 -11.71
CA SER A 259 18.66 -11.08 -11.94
C SER A 259 19.62 -10.73 -10.81
N LYS A 260 19.64 -9.47 -10.38
CA LYS A 260 20.52 -9.03 -9.29
C LYS A 260 20.16 -9.66 -7.95
N LEU A 261 18.87 -9.77 -7.65
CA LEU A 261 18.38 -10.49 -6.48
C LEU A 261 18.88 -11.94 -6.45
N LYS A 262 18.84 -12.63 -7.60
CA LYS A 262 19.37 -13.99 -7.76
C LYS A 262 20.87 -14.08 -7.54
N GLU A 263 21.64 -13.19 -8.14
CA GLU A 263 23.10 -13.11 -7.90
C GLU A 263 23.43 -12.91 -6.42
N MET A 264 22.57 -12.22 -5.68
CA MET A 264 22.77 -11.89 -4.26
C MET A 264 22.06 -12.87 -3.30
N SER A 265 21.33 -13.86 -3.81
CA SER A 265 20.48 -14.78 -3.04
C SER A 265 19.46 -14.05 -2.14
N LEU A 266 18.80 -13.04 -2.69
CA LEU A 266 17.82 -12.18 -2.02
C LEU A 266 16.38 -12.35 -2.54
N GLU A 267 16.11 -13.27 -3.47
CA GLU A 267 14.79 -13.39 -4.12
C GLU A 267 13.65 -13.70 -3.15
N SER A 268 13.94 -14.45 -2.07
CA SER A 268 12.95 -14.78 -1.04
C SER A 268 12.77 -13.68 0.01
N ARG A 269 13.65 -12.66 0.01
CA ARG A 269 13.68 -11.59 1.00
C ARG A 269 13.12 -10.27 0.48
N VAL A 270 13.38 -9.93 -0.78
CA VAL A 270 13.01 -8.64 -1.37
C VAL A 270 11.97 -8.87 -2.46
N PRO A 271 10.67 -8.73 -2.15
CA PRO A 271 9.62 -8.94 -3.13
C PRO A 271 9.53 -7.77 -4.11
N ILE A 272 9.03 -8.07 -5.31
CA ILE A 272 8.65 -7.10 -6.34
C ILE A 272 7.19 -7.36 -6.70
N TYR A 273 6.31 -6.38 -6.54
CA TYR A 273 4.88 -6.56 -6.83
C TYR A 273 4.18 -5.24 -7.21
N ASN A 274 2.95 -5.33 -7.73
CA ASN A 274 2.16 -4.19 -8.19
C ASN A 274 1.62 -3.30 -7.06
N GLY A 275 1.67 -1.99 -7.30
CA GLY A 275 1.26 -0.95 -6.36
C GLY A 275 2.39 0.04 -6.10
N ALA A 276 2.12 1.07 -5.29
CA ALA A 276 3.11 2.09 -4.92
C ALA A 276 2.67 2.83 -3.65
N ASP A 277 1.49 3.44 -3.70
CA ASP A 277 0.98 4.32 -2.65
C ASP A 277 0.81 3.59 -1.30
N GLU A 278 0.52 2.29 -1.34
CA GLU A 278 0.30 1.45 -0.16
C GLU A 278 1.59 1.01 0.57
N GLY A 279 2.78 1.30 0.02
CA GLY A 279 4.06 0.81 0.55
C GLY A 279 4.25 1.11 2.04
N ALA A 280 3.91 2.34 2.45
CA ALA A 280 4.00 2.76 3.85
C ALA A 280 3.08 1.95 4.77
N ALA A 281 1.80 1.78 4.41
CA ALA A 281 0.84 1.01 5.19
C ALA A 281 1.25 -0.46 5.31
N THR A 282 1.75 -1.03 4.20
CA THR A 282 2.27 -2.41 4.14
C THR A 282 3.42 -2.60 5.13
N LEU A 283 4.41 -1.71 5.11
CA LEU A 283 5.59 -1.82 5.97
C LEU A 283 5.31 -1.47 7.44
N ILE A 284 4.34 -0.60 7.73
CA ILE A 284 3.85 -0.42 9.11
C ILE A 284 3.30 -1.74 9.64
N SER A 285 2.41 -2.39 8.89
CA SER A 285 1.84 -3.67 9.29
C SER A 285 2.92 -4.73 9.53
N ARG A 286 3.86 -4.84 8.59
CA ARG A 286 5.01 -5.75 8.69
C ARG A 286 5.87 -5.48 9.92
N ALA A 287 6.30 -4.22 10.12
CA ALA A 287 7.17 -3.84 11.21
C ALA A 287 6.53 -4.13 12.58
N VAL A 288 5.24 -3.83 12.72
CA VAL A 288 4.49 -4.13 13.94
C VAL A 288 4.37 -5.64 14.15
N LEU A 289 3.98 -6.42 13.13
CA LEU A 289 3.89 -7.88 13.27
C LEU A 289 5.24 -8.53 13.61
N ASP A 290 6.33 -8.09 12.97
CA ASP A 290 7.67 -8.60 13.23
C ASP A 290 8.11 -8.28 14.67
N LYS A 291 7.81 -7.09 15.21
CA LYS A 291 8.06 -6.72 16.62
C LYS A 291 7.42 -7.72 17.60
N PHE A 292 6.21 -8.18 17.29
CA PHE A 292 5.48 -9.17 18.12
C PHE A 292 5.74 -10.63 17.71
N GLY A 293 6.64 -10.88 16.75
CA GLY A 293 6.92 -12.21 16.23
C GLY A 293 5.68 -12.93 15.68
N GLN A 294 4.73 -12.18 15.12
CA GLN A 294 3.47 -12.72 14.59
C GLN A 294 3.54 -12.89 13.07
N LYS A 295 2.90 -13.96 12.58
CA LYS A 295 2.63 -14.20 11.16
C LYS A 295 1.18 -14.64 11.04
N LEU A 296 0.33 -13.73 10.54
CA LEU A 296 -1.11 -13.97 10.46
C LEU A 296 -1.44 -14.85 9.25
N LYS A 297 -2.21 -15.92 9.46
CA LYS A 297 -2.73 -16.80 8.41
C LYS A 297 -3.99 -16.21 7.80
N ILE A 298 -4.01 -16.00 6.49
CA ILE A 298 -5.07 -15.28 5.79
C ILE A 298 -5.68 -16.17 4.72
N ALA A 299 -6.94 -16.55 4.92
CA ALA A 299 -7.70 -17.31 3.93
C ALA A 299 -8.26 -16.37 2.87
N VAL A 300 -7.91 -16.57 1.60
CA VAL A 300 -8.37 -15.71 0.49
C VAL A 300 -9.60 -16.33 -0.17
N ILE A 301 -10.63 -15.51 -0.38
CA ILE A 301 -11.88 -15.88 -1.04
C ILE A 301 -12.12 -14.91 -2.17
N TYR A 302 -11.95 -15.38 -3.40
CA TYR A 302 -12.29 -14.60 -4.59
C TYR A 302 -13.80 -14.66 -4.86
N SER A 303 -14.32 -13.61 -5.47
CA SER A 303 -15.69 -13.58 -5.97
C SER A 303 -15.92 -14.60 -7.09
N SER A 304 -14.90 -14.91 -7.89
CA SER A 304 -14.86 -16.07 -8.79
C SER A 304 -13.44 -16.58 -9.03
N GLU A 305 -13.29 -17.82 -9.53
CA GLU A 305 -11.99 -18.35 -9.98
C GLU A 305 -11.45 -17.61 -11.22
N ASN A 306 -12.33 -17.01 -12.02
CA ASN A 306 -11.93 -16.21 -13.17
C ASN A 306 -11.33 -14.86 -12.73
N SER A 307 -11.95 -14.21 -11.73
CA SER A 307 -11.45 -12.96 -11.12
C SER A 307 -9.99 -13.07 -10.69
N ARG A 308 -9.62 -14.21 -10.12
CA ARG A 308 -8.27 -14.53 -9.64
C ARG A 308 -7.17 -14.36 -10.71
N ARG A 309 -7.50 -14.59 -11.98
CA ARG A 309 -6.55 -14.61 -13.11
C ARG A 309 -6.52 -13.32 -13.93
N ILE A 310 -7.40 -12.36 -13.62
CA ILE A 310 -7.46 -11.09 -14.34
C ILE A 310 -6.24 -10.25 -13.99
N VAL A 311 -5.66 -9.61 -15.00
CA VAL A 311 -4.70 -8.52 -14.81
C VAL A 311 -5.50 -7.24 -14.64
N ALA A 312 -5.45 -6.64 -13.46
CA ALA A 312 -6.17 -5.41 -13.17
C ALA A 312 -5.58 -4.22 -13.95
N PRO A 313 -6.36 -3.15 -14.20
CA PRO A 313 -5.81 -1.91 -14.75
C PRO A 313 -4.59 -1.44 -13.96
N TYR A 314 -3.57 -0.97 -14.68
CA TYR A 314 -2.29 -0.50 -14.12
C TYR A 314 -1.40 -1.58 -13.50
N GLU A 315 -1.72 -2.86 -13.70
CA GLU A 315 -0.90 -3.99 -13.25
C GLU A 315 -0.32 -4.79 -14.44
N ASP A 316 0.71 -5.59 -14.16
CA ASP A 316 1.40 -6.45 -15.13
C ASP A 316 1.42 -7.94 -14.73
N HIS A 317 0.76 -8.28 -13.61
CA HIS A 317 0.60 -9.64 -13.13
C HIS A 317 -0.88 -9.96 -12.86
N PRO A 318 -1.28 -11.25 -12.88
CA PRO A 318 -2.62 -11.66 -12.45
C PRO A 318 -2.90 -11.27 -11.00
N LEU A 319 -4.17 -11.01 -10.68
CA LEU A 319 -4.61 -10.56 -9.36
C LEU A 319 -4.11 -11.45 -8.22
N GLU A 320 -4.09 -12.77 -8.42
CA GLU A 320 -3.57 -13.71 -7.40
C GLU A 320 -2.14 -13.41 -6.97
N PHE A 321 -1.28 -12.99 -7.91
CA PHE A 321 0.10 -12.64 -7.61
C PHE A 321 0.16 -11.39 -6.73
N THR A 322 -0.64 -10.36 -7.04
CA THR A 322 -0.71 -9.12 -6.26
C THR A 322 -1.24 -9.40 -4.85
N VAL A 323 -2.32 -10.17 -4.71
CA VAL A 323 -2.89 -10.56 -3.40
C VAL A 323 -1.86 -11.31 -2.56
N GLU A 324 -1.25 -12.34 -3.14
CA GLU A 324 -0.29 -13.19 -2.46
C GLU A 324 0.99 -12.46 -2.06
N SER A 325 1.48 -11.56 -2.91
CA SER A 325 2.66 -10.75 -2.64
C SER A 325 2.40 -9.75 -1.52
N GLN A 326 1.27 -9.05 -1.55
CA GLN A 326 0.93 -8.06 -0.54
C GLN A 326 0.61 -8.67 0.83
N ILE A 327 -0.03 -9.85 0.88
CA ILE A 327 -0.20 -10.60 2.13
C ILE A 327 1.17 -10.85 2.78
N ARG A 328 2.14 -11.36 2.01
CA ARG A 328 3.48 -11.68 2.52
C ARG A 328 4.28 -10.42 2.88
N ALA A 329 4.22 -9.39 2.04
CA ALA A 329 4.88 -8.10 2.28
C ALA A 329 4.37 -7.45 3.57
N ALA A 330 3.06 -7.50 3.84
CA ALA A 330 2.44 -6.98 5.05
C ALA A 330 2.66 -7.86 6.30
N GLY A 331 3.42 -8.96 6.21
CA GLY A 331 3.75 -9.83 7.34
C GLY A 331 2.80 -11.01 7.57
N GLY A 332 1.85 -11.26 6.67
CA GLY A 332 0.95 -12.40 6.70
C GLY A 332 1.45 -13.63 5.91
N VAL A 333 0.65 -14.68 5.94
CA VAL A 333 0.85 -15.94 5.20
C VAL A 333 -0.48 -16.31 4.55
N PRO A 334 -0.56 -16.41 3.21
CA PRO A 334 -1.79 -16.85 2.55
C PRO A 334 -2.01 -18.35 2.84
N VAL A 335 -3.24 -18.73 3.13
CA VAL A 335 -3.67 -20.12 3.35
C VAL A 335 -4.91 -20.45 2.54
N SER A 336 -5.22 -21.74 2.40
CA SER A 336 -6.44 -22.18 1.71
C SER A 336 -7.69 -21.69 2.46
N GLU A 337 -8.80 -21.53 1.74
CA GLU A 337 -10.08 -21.14 2.37
C GLU A 337 -10.62 -22.18 3.37
N PHE A 338 -10.13 -23.42 3.28
CA PHE A 338 -10.50 -24.54 4.15
C PHE A 338 -9.56 -24.69 5.35
N ASP A 339 -8.44 -23.98 5.37
CA ASP A 339 -7.48 -24.03 6.47
C ASP A 339 -7.89 -23.10 7.62
N GLN A 340 -7.34 -23.35 8.81
CA GLN A 340 -7.45 -22.42 9.92
C GLN A 340 -6.73 -21.11 9.58
N SER A 341 -7.46 -20.00 9.64
CA SER A 341 -6.98 -18.65 9.39
C SER A 341 -7.30 -17.72 10.57
N ASP A 342 -6.49 -16.68 10.74
CA ASP A 342 -6.73 -15.61 11.71
C ASP A 342 -7.84 -14.66 11.23
N TYR A 343 -7.93 -14.46 9.91
CA TYR A 343 -9.06 -13.79 9.26
C TYR A 343 -9.18 -14.20 7.79
N ARG A 344 -10.33 -13.85 7.19
CA ARG A 344 -10.65 -14.13 5.79
C ARG A 344 -10.60 -12.85 4.97
N LEU A 345 -9.87 -12.86 3.86
CA LEU A 345 -9.81 -11.77 2.88
C LEU A 345 -10.76 -12.09 1.72
N PHE A 346 -11.88 -11.38 1.67
CA PHE A 346 -12.82 -11.42 0.56
C PHE A 346 -12.34 -10.44 -0.52
N VAL A 347 -12.21 -10.92 -1.75
CA VAL A 347 -11.72 -10.16 -2.90
C VAL A 347 -12.82 -10.14 -3.95
N ASN A 348 -13.56 -9.02 -4.03
CA ASN A 348 -14.54 -8.80 -5.11
C ASN A 348 -13.80 -8.25 -6.32
N ALA A 349 -13.92 -8.86 -7.49
CA ALA A 349 -13.26 -8.34 -8.69
C ALA A 349 -14.05 -8.64 -9.99
N PRO A 350 -13.66 -8.03 -11.13
CA PRO A 350 -14.27 -8.29 -12.43
C PRO A 350 -14.23 -9.78 -12.82
N GLY A 351 -15.01 -10.16 -13.84
CA GLY A 351 -15.08 -11.55 -14.29
C GLY A 351 -15.83 -12.49 -13.34
N THR A 352 -16.66 -11.93 -12.46
CA THR A 352 -17.59 -12.66 -11.59
C THR A 352 -18.98 -12.68 -12.23
N SER A 353 -19.61 -13.85 -12.34
CA SER A 353 -21.00 -13.98 -12.81
C SER A 353 -22.00 -13.44 -11.77
N VAL A 354 -23.27 -13.28 -12.16
CA VAL A 354 -24.32 -12.85 -11.24
C VAL A 354 -24.52 -13.88 -10.12
N GLU A 355 -24.49 -15.17 -10.47
CA GLU A 355 -24.66 -16.29 -9.55
C GLU A 355 -23.48 -16.42 -8.59
N GLU A 356 -22.25 -16.34 -9.11
CA GLU A 356 -21.02 -16.37 -8.32
C GLU A 356 -21.00 -15.21 -7.31
N PHE A 357 -21.35 -14.00 -7.78
CA PHE A 357 -21.43 -12.83 -6.92
C PHE A 357 -22.50 -12.99 -5.82
N ALA A 358 -23.67 -13.55 -6.14
CA ALA A 358 -24.72 -13.79 -5.16
C ALA A 358 -24.25 -14.75 -4.04
N ILE A 359 -23.55 -15.83 -4.41
CA ILE A 359 -22.98 -16.79 -3.45
C ILE A 359 -21.89 -16.12 -2.60
N PHE A 360 -20.99 -15.36 -3.23
CA PHE A 360 -19.94 -14.60 -2.56
C PHE A 360 -20.51 -13.62 -1.53
N LEU A 361 -21.50 -12.82 -1.92
CA LEU A 361 -22.15 -11.84 -1.07
C LEU A 361 -22.93 -12.51 0.08
N GLN A 362 -23.64 -13.60 -0.19
CA GLN A 362 -24.34 -14.37 0.84
C GLN A 362 -23.37 -14.94 1.87
N LYS A 363 -22.24 -15.51 1.43
CA LYS A 363 -21.19 -16.04 2.31
C LYS A 363 -20.59 -14.94 3.18
N MET A 364 -20.19 -13.82 2.57
CA MET A 364 -19.61 -12.68 3.29
C MET A 364 -20.57 -12.12 4.35
N THR A 365 -21.82 -11.84 3.96
CA THR A 365 -22.82 -11.25 4.88
C THR A 365 -23.19 -12.20 6.02
N LYS A 366 -23.31 -13.51 5.75
CA LYS A 366 -23.50 -14.53 6.79
C LYS A 366 -22.36 -14.52 7.79
N GLU A 367 -21.12 -14.56 7.32
CA GLU A 367 -19.95 -14.66 8.20
C GLU A 367 -19.68 -13.36 8.99
N LEU A 368 -20.02 -12.19 8.44
CA LEU A 368 -20.00 -10.92 9.17
C LEU A 368 -21.00 -10.92 10.33
N LYS A 369 -22.21 -11.47 10.12
CA LYS A 369 -23.23 -11.63 11.16
C LYS A 369 -22.79 -12.62 12.24
N GLU A 370 -22.06 -13.66 11.87
CA GLU A 370 -21.41 -14.62 12.78
C GLU A 370 -20.16 -14.05 13.48
N THR A 371 -19.82 -12.77 13.27
CA THR A 371 -18.68 -12.07 13.89
C THR A 371 -17.29 -12.59 13.52
N ARG A 372 -17.19 -13.36 12.43
CA ARG A 372 -15.90 -13.78 11.88
C ARG A 372 -15.09 -12.55 11.45
N GLN A 373 -13.77 -12.63 11.60
CA GLN A 373 -12.89 -11.56 11.13
C GLN A 373 -12.82 -11.62 9.61
N ILE A 374 -13.40 -10.62 8.96
CA ILE A 374 -13.46 -10.49 7.50
C ILE A 374 -12.83 -9.17 7.09
N ALA A 375 -11.92 -9.23 6.14
CA ALA A 375 -11.45 -8.07 5.40
C ALA A 375 -12.04 -8.11 3.98
N LEU A 376 -12.42 -6.97 3.43
CA LEU A 376 -12.94 -6.86 2.06
C LEU A 376 -12.05 -5.94 1.23
N ALA A 377 -11.51 -6.48 0.14
CA ALA A 377 -10.89 -5.73 -0.94
C ALA A 377 -11.88 -5.71 -2.11
N ASP A 378 -12.47 -4.54 -2.38
CA ASP A 378 -13.44 -4.37 -3.44
C ASP A 378 -12.78 -3.75 -4.68
N LEU A 379 -12.61 -4.57 -5.73
CA LEU A 379 -11.74 -4.32 -6.87
C LEU A 379 -12.53 -4.16 -8.19
N LEU A 380 -13.80 -3.77 -8.14
CA LEU A 380 -14.65 -3.75 -9.34
C LEU A 380 -14.23 -2.70 -10.39
N PHE A 381 -13.54 -1.63 -9.98
CA PHE A 381 -12.99 -0.56 -10.84
C PHE A 381 -13.91 -0.10 -12.01
N PRO A 382 -15.14 0.35 -11.73
CA PRO A 382 -16.07 0.73 -12.78
C PRO A 382 -15.51 1.88 -13.65
N PRO A 383 -15.62 1.79 -14.99
CA PRO A 383 -15.40 2.93 -15.86
C PRO A 383 -16.39 4.07 -15.53
N PRO A 384 -16.02 5.34 -15.78
CA PRO A 384 -14.78 5.81 -16.39
C PRO A 384 -13.66 6.14 -15.39
N HIS A 385 -13.86 5.88 -14.08
CA HIS A 385 -12.99 6.43 -13.04
C HIS A 385 -12.15 5.40 -12.29
N HIS A 386 -12.38 4.09 -12.52
CA HIS A 386 -11.59 2.98 -11.98
C HIS A 386 -11.34 3.10 -10.46
N SER A 387 -12.33 3.55 -9.70
CA SER A 387 -12.31 3.70 -8.24
C SER A 387 -13.75 3.71 -7.77
N GLY A 388 -14.02 3.24 -6.56
CA GLY A 388 -15.37 3.17 -6.04
C GLY A 388 -15.73 1.80 -5.49
N ALA A 389 -16.79 1.77 -4.70
CA ALA A 389 -17.36 0.56 -4.12
C ALA A 389 -18.41 -0.07 -5.04
N ASP A 390 -18.53 -1.40 -5.01
CA ASP A 390 -19.61 -2.11 -5.69
C ASP A 390 -20.95 -1.79 -5.00
N ALA A 391 -21.82 -1.07 -5.71
CA ALA A 391 -23.12 -0.65 -5.22
C ALA A 391 -23.96 -1.81 -4.65
N ARG A 392 -23.82 -3.02 -5.21
CA ARG A 392 -24.54 -4.21 -4.74
C ARG A 392 -24.07 -4.65 -3.35
N ILE A 393 -22.77 -4.53 -3.08
CA ILE A 393 -22.20 -4.76 -1.74
C ILE A 393 -22.69 -3.67 -0.80
N ILE A 394 -22.58 -2.40 -1.20
CA ILE A 394 -23.05 -1.26 -0.39
C ILE A 394 -24.51 -1.43 0.03
N ASP A 395 -25.40 -1.78 -0.90
CA ASP A 395 -26.82 -1.96 -0.63
C ASP A 395 -27.08 -3.09 0.37
N ALA A 396 -26.32 -4.19 0.28
CA ALA A 396 -26.39 -5.26 1.27
C ALA A 396 -25.89 -4.80 2.65
N LEU A 397 -24.80 -4.05 2.71
CA LEU A 397 -24.27 -3.50 3.97
C LEU A 397 -25.23 -2.51 4.62
N LYS A 398 -25.92 -1.68 3.83
CA LYS A 398 -26.97 -0.76 4.30
C LYS A 398 -28.15 -1.52 4.89
N ARG A 399 -28.70 -2.48 4.14
CA ARG A 399 -29.86 -3.28 4.56
C ARG A 399 -29.61 -4.03 5.86
N GLU A 400 -28.41 -4.58 6.01
CA GLU A 400 -28.04 -5.45 7.12
C GLU A 400 -27.27 -4.72 8.25
N LYS A 401 -27.00 -3.41 8.09
CA LYS A 401 -26.23 -2.57 9.01
C LYS A 401 -24.85 -3.14 9.38
N LEU A 402 -24.08 -3.56 8.37
CA LEU A 402 -22.82 -4.31 8.55
C LEU A 402 -21.53 -3.50 8.40
N PHE A 403 -21.58 -2.20 8.09
CA PHE A 403 -20.40 -1.37 7.82
C PHE A 403 -19.29 -1.45 8.88
N SER A 404 -19.64 -1.47 10.17
CA SER A 404 -18.68 -1.50 11.27
C SER A 404 -18.16 -2.90 11.64
N ARG A 405 -18.45 -3.93 10.84
CA ARG A 405 -18.13 -5.35 11.16
C ARG A 405 -16.86 -5.87 10.51
N PHE A 406 -16.29 -5.15 9.54
CA PHE A 406 -15.06 -5.57 8.86
C PHE A 406 -13.83 -5.40 9.74
N ALA A 407 -12.88 -6.33 9.64
CA ALA A 407 -11.53 -6.18 10.19
C ALA A 407 -10.69 -5.19 9.35
N GLY A 408 -10.96 -5.11 8.04
CA GLY A 408 -10.40 -4.11 7.13
C GLY A 408 -11.24 -3.97 5.86
N TYR A 409 -11.24 -2.78 5.27
CA TYR A 409 -12.02 -2.49 4.06
C TYR A 409 -11.34 -1.43 3.20
N ALA A 410 -11.41 -1.57 1.88
CA ALA A 410 -11.08 -0.53 0.92
C ALA A 410 -11.68 -0.84 -0.46
N ALA A 411 -11.84 0.20 -1.28
CA ALA A 411 -12.40 0.12 -2.65
C ALA A 411 -11.90 1.25 -3.58
N TRP A 412 -10.61 1.58 -3.58
CA TRP A 412 -10.10 2.79 -4.25
C TRP A 412 -8.91 2.57 -5.20
N ASN A 413 -8.90 3.33 -6.30
CA ASN A 413 -7.82 3.49 -7.30
C ASN A 413 -7.35 2.25 -8.07
N THR A 414 -6.59 1.35 -7.45
CA THR A 414 -5.96 0.20 -8.10
C THR A 414 -6.08 -1.05 -7.24
N ALA A 415 -5.84 -2.23 -7.80
CA ALA A 415 -5.86 -3.46 -7.01
C ALA A 415 -4.76 -3.43 -5.94
N GLY A 416 -3.56 -2.98 -6.31
CA GLY A 416 -2.48 -2.73 -5.37
C GLY A 416 -2.86 -1.80 -4.20
N ASN A 417 -3.52 -0.68 -4.46
CA ASN A 417 -3.87 0.27 -3.40
C ASN A 417 -5.00 -0.23 -2.49
N THR A 418 -6.03 -0.86 -3.06
CA THR A 418 -7.13 -1.43 -2.27
C THR A 418 -6.62 -2.55 -1.37
N LEU A 419 -5.88 -3.51 -1.93
CA LEU A 419 -5.31 -4.62 -1.15
C LEU A 419 -4.37 -4.13 -0.06
N GLY A 420 -3.50 -3.16 -0.38
CA GLY A 420 -2.51 -2.63 0.54
C GLY A 420 -3.05 -1.64 1.56
N THR A 421 -4.34 -1.29 1.44
CA THR A 421 -5.09 -0.61 2.51
C THR A 421 -5.80 -1.65 3.38
N THR A 422 -6.52 -2.59 2.75
CA THR A 422 -7.35 -3.60 3.42
C THR A 422 -6.51 -4.56 4.27
N ILE A 423 -5.41 -5.10 3.74
CA ILE A 423 -4.59 -6.12 4.42
C ILE A 423 -3.90 -5.52 5.67
N PRO A 424 -3.17 -4.40 5.59
CA PRO A 424 -2.60 -3.76 6.78
C PRO A 424 -3.63 -3.38 7.84
N HIS A 425 -4.80 -2.86 7.45
CA HIS A 425 -5.88 -2.56 8.38
C HIS A 425 -6.33 -3.80 9.16
N ALA A 426 -6.62 -4.89 8.44
CA ALA A 426 -7.03 -6.15 9.03
C ALA A 426 -5.94 -6.77 9.91
N ASN A 427 -4.68 -6.74 9.49
CA ASN A 427 -3.55 -7.22 10.27
C ASN A 427 -3.45 -6.49 11.62
N MET A 428 -3.51 -5.15 11.62
CA MET A 428 -3.45 -4.35 12.84
C MET A 428 -4.64 -4.63 13.75
N ARG A 429 -5.84 -4.77 13.19
CA ARG A 429 -7.06 -5.11 13.94
C ARG A 429 -6.95 -6.48 14.61
N VAL A 430 -6.53 -7.50 13.88
CA VAL A 430 -6.43 -8.87 14.38
C VAL A 430 -5.29 -9.02 15.38
N LEU A 431 -4.12 -8.42 15.10
CA LEU A 431 -3.02 -8.36 16.06
C LEU A 431 -3.47 -7.70 17.37
N PHE A 432 -4.15 -6.55 17.27
CA PHE A 432 -4.61 -5.82 18.44
C PHE A 432 -5.45 -6.72 19.36
N ARG A 433 -6.47 -7.36 18.79
CA ARG A 433 -7.40 -8.22 19.54
C ARG A 433 -6.73 -9.45 20.17
N THR A 434 -5.64 -9.93 19.58
CA THR A 434 -4.96 -11.17 20.02
C THR A 434 -3.78 -10.91 20.96
N LYS A 435 -3.11 -9.74 20.87
CA LYS A 435 -1.86 -9.47 21.61
C LYS A 435 -1.85 -8.20 22.45
N LEU A 436 -2.70 -7.22 22.14
CA LEU A 436 -2.62 -5.88 22.72
C LEU A 436 -3.90 -5.42 23.42
N ASN A 437 -4.86 -6.31 23.61
CA ASN A 437 -6.10 -6.04 24.35
C ASN A 437 -5.94 -6.34 25.86
N ASP A 438 -4.91 -5.76 26.48
CA ASP A 438 -4.47 -6.01 27.87
C ASP A 438 -5.09 -5.06 28.89
N ARG A 439 -5.55 -3.86 28.46
CA ARG A 439 -6.11 -2.83 29.34
C ARG A 439 -7.30 -2.08 28.70
N PRO A 440 -8.32 -1.68 29.49
CA PRO A 440 -9.55 -1.09 28.96
C PRO A 440 -9.35 0.20 28.15
N ASP A 441 -8.47 1.10 28.58
CA ASP A 441 -8.25 2.38 27.92
C ASP A 441 -7.51 2.22 26.57
N ARG A 442 -6.56 1.29 26.47
CA ARG A 442 -5.94 0.93 25.19
C ARG A 442 -6.97 0.32 24.26
N ALA A 443 -7.79 -0.59 24.78
CA ALA A 443 -8.87 -1.21 24.02
C ALA A 443 -9.83 -0.18 23.46
N ALA A 444 -10.23 0.80 24.26
CA ALA A 444 -11.12 1.87 23.81
C ALA A 444 -10.48 2.74 22.72
N ARG A 445 -9.21 3.16 22.90
CA ARG A 445 -8.50 3.95 21.88
C ARG A 445 -8.33 3.20 20.57
N ALA A 446 -7.91 1.93 20.62
CA ALA A 446 -7.71 1.10 19.44
C ALA A 446 -9.04 0.76 18.73
N GLU A 447 -10.12 0.50 19.49
CA GLU A 447 -11.46 0.31 18.93
C GLU A 447 -11.97 1.59 18.26
N ALA A 448 -11.80 2.75 18.90
CA ALA A 448 -12.15 4.03 18.29
C ALA A 448 -11.35 4.27 17.00
N ALA A 449 -10.02 4.09 17.01
CA ALA A 449 -9.19 4.23 15.81
C ALA A 449 -9.59 3.27 14.69
N HIS A 450 -9.96 2.02 15.02
CA HIS A 450 -10.48 1.06 14.05
C HIS A 450 -11.78 1.54 13.39
N LEU A 451 -12.74 2.03 14.18
CA LEU A 451 -14.02 2.54 13.68
C LEU A 451 -13.84 3.85 12.91
N GLU A 452 -12.95 4.74 13.37
CA GLU A 452 -12.55 5.96 12.66
C GLU A 452 -11.99 5.63 11.28
N PHE A 453 -11.09 4.64 11.19
CA PHE A 453 -10.53 4.25 9.91
C PHE A 453 -11.57 3.59 9.01
N LEU A 454 -12.43 2.69 9.51
CA LEU A 454 -13.55 2.16 8.71
C LEU A 454 -14.46 3.27 8.16
N LEU A 455 -14.85 4.23 9.01
CA LEU A 455 -15.64 5.39 8.57
C LEU A 455 -14.89 6.18 7.50
N ASN A 456 -13.57 6.38 7.67
CA ASN A 456 -12.72 7.06 6.71
C ASN A 456 -12.71 6.34 5.35
N ARG A 457 -12.62 5.01 5.34
CA ARG A 457 -12.65 4.19 4.13
C ARG A 457 -13.98 4.29 3.41
N PHE A 458 -15.11 4.11 4.09
CA PHE A 458 -16.42 4.27 3.45
C PHE A 458 -16.68 5.72 2.98
N ALA A 459 -16.17 6.71 3.72
CA ALA A 459 -16.30 8.09 3.33
C ALA A 459 -15.49 8.45 2.08
N GLY A 460 -14.24 7.99 1.98
CA GLY A 460 -13.40 8.20 0.80
C GLY A 460 -13.86 7.33 -0.38
N ASP A 461 -13.94 6.02 -0.16
CA ASP A 461 -14.03 5.04 -1.23
C ASP A 461 -15.46 4.92 -1.79
N TYR A 462 -16.49 5.22 -0.99
CA TYR A 462 -17.89 5.20 -1.44
C TYR A 462 -18.48 6.62 -1.52
N LEU A 463 -18.57 7.34 -0.39
CA LEU A 463 -19.30 8.63 -0.38
C LEU A 463 -18.61 9.68 -1.27
N PHE A 464 -17.29 9.73 -1.28
CA PHE A 464 -16.56 10.64 -2.17
C PHE A 464 -16.47 10.07 -3.58
N HIS A 465 -15.90 8.88 -3.78
CA HIS A 465 -15.63 8.36 -5.13
C HIS A 465 -16.88 8.05 -5.97
N ASP A 466 -17.99 7.62 -5.35
CA ASP A 466 -19.21 7.20 -6.07
C ASP A 466 -20.36 8.21 -6.03
N ILE A 467 -20.36 9.13 -5.06
CA ILE A 467 -21.47 10.11 -4.91
C ILE A 467 -20.99 11.53 -5.20
N VAL A 468 -20.08 12.08 -4.38
CA VAL A 468 -19.72 13.50 -4.46
C VAL A 468 -18.84 13.81 -5.68
N ARG A 469 -17.81 13.00 -5.91
CA ARG A 469 -16.83 13.24 -6.97
C ARG A 469 -17.45 13.17 -8.37
N PRO A 470 -18.31 12.19 -8.72
CA PRO A 470 -18.97 12.16 -10.03
C PRO A 470 -19.80 13.42 -10.31
N GLU A 471 -20.58 13.87 -9.32
CA GLU A 471 -21.39 15.10 -9.43
C GLU A 471 -20.52 16.34 -9.68
N VAL A 472 -19.48 16.53 -8.84
CA VAL A 472 -18.54 17.66 -8.97
C VAL A 472 -17.82 17.62 -10.33
N ASN A 473 -17.37 16.44 -10.76
CA ASN A 473 -16.66 16.29 -12.03
C ASN A 473 -17.57 16.53 -13.24
N GLU A 474 -18.84 16.12 -13.17
CA GLU A 474 -19.80 16.40 -14.24
C GLU A 474 -20.02 17.90 -14.41
N LYS A 475 -20.20 18.62 -13.29
CA LYS A 475 -20.33 20.07 -13.30
C LYS A 475 -19.10 20.76 -13.90
N LEU A 476 -17.89 20.37 -13.47
CA LEU A 476 -16.64 20.89 -14.01
C LEU A 476 -16.52 20.69 -15.53
N ARG A 477 -16.85 19.49 -16.03
CA ARG A 477 -16.82 19.19 -17.47
C ARG A 477 -17.83 20.03 -18.25
N ARG A 478 -19.03 20.25 -17.71
CA ARG A 478 -20.07 21.09 -18.34
C ARG A 478 -19.62 22.57 -18.42
N GLU A 479 -18.95 23.08 -17.40
CA GLU A 479 -18.48 24.47 -17.37
C GLU A 479 -17.41 24.77 -18.42
N VAL A 480 -16.49 23.82 -18.65
CA VAL A 480 -15.36 24.04 -19.58
C VAL A 480 -15.68 23.58 -21.01
N GLY A 481 -16.68 22.73 -21.20
CA GLY A 481 -17.03 22.18 -22.52
C GLY A 481 -16.01 21.18 -23.07
N ASP A 482 -15.04 20.76 -22.25
CA ASP A 482 -14.06 19.71 -22.56
C ASP A 482 -14.13 18.59 -21.49
N GLY A 483 -14.04 17.35 -21.93
CA GLY A 483 -14.19 16.15 -21.09
C GLY A 483 -13.05 15.91 -20.09
N THR A 484 -12.01 16.77 -20.07
CA THR A 484 -10.72 16.45 -19.44
C THR A 484 -10.35 17.27 -18.20
N VAL A 485 -11.23 18.18 -17.72
CA VAL A 485 -10.89 19.13 -16.64
C VAL A 485 -11.23 18.61 -15.24
N THR A 486 -10.35 17.78 -14.71
CA THR A 486 -10.39 17.32 -13.29
C THR A 486 -9.03 17.40 -12.58
N TYR A 487 -8.02 17.97 -13.24
CA TYR A 487 -6.64 18.10 -12.74
C TYR A 487 -6.07 19.48 -13.05
N GLU A 488 -5.13 19.95 -12.22
CA GLU A 488 -4.49 21.28 -12.33
C GLU A 488 -5.51 22.42 -12.44
N LEU A 489 -6.52 22.36 -11.57
CA LEU A 489 -7.56 23.38 -11.48
C LEU A 489 -6.93 24.75 -11.18
N PRO A 490 -7.29 25.81 -11.94
CA PRO A 490 -6.91 27.17 -11.59
C PRO A 490 -7.31 27.51 -10.16
N GLN A 491 -6.52 28.32 -9.45
CA GLN A 491 -6.71 28.56 -8.01
C GLN A 491 -8.15 28.93 -7.63
N ALA A 492 -8.78 29.85 -8.37
CA ALA A 492 -10.16 30.26 -8.10
C ALA A 492 -11.18 29.11 -8.29
N VAL A 493 -10.95 28.23 -9.27
CA VAL A 493 -11.77 27.03 -9.50
C VAL A 493 -11.51 26.02 -8.40
N PHE A 494 -10.25 25.79 -8.03
CA PHE A 494 -9.86 24.91 -6.94
C PHE A 494 -10.52 25.34 -5.63
N ASP A 495 -10.45 26.60 -5.23
CA ASP A 495 -11.02 27.08 -3.97
C ASP A 495 -12.53 26.88 -3.90
N ARG A 496 -13.22 27.11 -5.02
CA ARG A 496 -14.68 26.87 -5.14
C ARG A 496 -15.00 25.38 -5.06
N VAL A 497 -14.29 24.55 -5.82
CA VAL A 497 -14.49 23.09 -5.86
C VAL A 497 -14.17 22.46 -4.50
N ASN A 498 -13.12 22.93 -3.83
CA ASN A 498 -12.72 22.46 -2.51
C ASN A 498 -13.83 22.71 -1.48
N ARG A 499 -14.45 23.91 -1.48
CA ARG A 499 -15.62 24.21 -0.64
C ARG A 499 -16.83 23.34 -0.99
N GLU A 500 -17.10 23.16 -2.27
CA GLU A 500 -18.23 22.33 -2.72
C GLU A 500 -18.05 20.85 -2.31
N VAL A 501 -16.84 20.31 -2.43
CA VAL A 501 -16.50 18.95 -1.94
C VAL A 501 -16.63 18.88 -0.42
N GLU A 502 -16.11 19.87 0.31
CA GLU A 502 -16.23 19.92 1.77
C GLU A 502 -17.70 19.87 2.20
N GLU A 503 -18.54 20.77 1.70
CA GLU A 503 -19.95 20.90 2.08
C GLU A 503 -20.73 19.61 1.77
N LYS A 504 -20.61 19.11 0.53
CA LYS A 504 -21.34 17.91 0.09
C LYS A 504 -20.89 16.66 0.84
N LEU A 505 -19.58 16.45 0.95
CA LEU A 505 -19.05 15.24 1.59
C LEU A 505 -19.29 15.28 3.11
N ARG A 506 -19.23 16.46 3.75
CA ARG A 506 -19.59 16.62 5.16
C ARG A 506 -21.01 16.13 5.43
N ALA A 507 -21.98 16.60 4.64
CA ALA A 507 -23.37 16.19 4.78
C ALA A 507 -23.56 14.67 4.60
N GLN A 508 -22.88 14.08 3.60
CA GLN A 508 -22.90 12.62 3.38
C GLN A 508 -22.30 11.86 4.56
N ILE A 509 -21.14 12.28 5.07
CA ILE A 509 -20.46 11.62 6.21
C ILE A 509 -21.30 11.72 7.48
N GLU A 510 -21.87 12.89 7.78
CA GLU A 510 -22.69 13.08 8.99
C GLU A 510 -23.96 12.22 8.95
N SER A 511 -24.64 12.16 7.80
CA SER A 511 -25.80 11.29 7.59
C SER A 511 -25.42 9.81 7.77
N PHE A 512 -24.37 9.36 7.06
CA PHE A 512 -23.88 7.99 7.12
C PHE A 512 -23.42 7.58 8.53
N PHE A 513 -22.77 8.49 9.25
CA PHE A 513 -22.38 8.30 10.64
C PHE A 513 -23.60 8.10 11.54
N ASN A 514 -24.63 8.95 11.41
CA ASN A 514 -25.85 8.85 12.20
C ASN A 514 -26.59 7.52 11.97
N ASP A 515 -26.60 7.02 10.74
CA ASP A 515 -27.32 5.79 10.38
C ASP A 515 -26.61 4.51 10.82
N TYR A 516 -25.27 4.50 10.78
CA TYR A 516 -24.48 3.25 10.88
C TYR A 516 -23.45 3.20 12.01
N PHE A 517 -23.09 4.34 12.61
CA PHE A 517 -22.05 4.42 13.65
C PHE A 517 -22.54 5.04 14.96
N ARG A 518 -23.46 6.00 14.94
CA ARG A 518 -23.99 6.61 16.17
C ARG A 518 -24.74 5.56 17.01
N GLY A 519 -24.44 5.53 18.30
CA GLY A 519 -24.99 4.56 19.25
C GLY A 519 -24.40 3.15 19.14
N LEU A 520 -23.46 2.92 18.22
CA LEU A 520 -22.80 1.62 18.09
C LEU A 520 -22.09 1.28 19.39
N THR A 521 -22.43 0.12 19.96
CA THR A 521 -21.80 -0.41 21.17
C THR A 521 -20.99 -1.66 20.84
N ARG A 522 -19.73 -1.71 21.30
CA ARG A 522 -18.80 -2.83 21.08
C ARG A 522 -18.21 -3.30 22.40
N THR A 523 -18.20 -4.61 22.62
CA THR A 523 -17.46 -5.23 23.73
C THR A 523 -15.96 -5.11 23.47
N LEU A 524 -15.25 -4.51 24.43
CA LEU A 524 -13.79 -4.37 24.41
C LEU A 524 -13.12 -5.64 24.95
N ALA A 525 -13.41 -5.98 26.20
CA ALA A 525 -13.06 -7.26 26.83
C ALA A 525 -13.82 -7.43 28.16
N ILE A 526 -13.71 -8.61 28.76
CA ILE A 526 -14.12 -8.85 30.14
C ILE A 526 -12.90 -8.59 31.03
N TYR A 527 -12.93 -7.51 31.82
CA TYR A 527 -11.87 -7.14 32.74
C TYR A 527 -12.33 -7.38 34.18
N ARG A 528 -11.65 -8.28 34.89
CA ARG A 528 -11.97 -8.65 36.29
C ARG A 528 -13.44 -9.05 36.47
N GLY A 529 -13.99 -9.82 35.51
CA GLY A 529 -15.38 -10.28 35.53
C GLY A 529 -16.43 -9.24 35.11
N GLN A 530 -16.02 -8.01 34.78
CA GLN A 530 -16.91 -6.99 34.23
C GLN A 530 -16.71 -6.84 32.74
N GLU A 531 -17.80 -6.93 31.98
CA GLU A 531 -17.78 -6.59 30.57
C GLU A 531 -17.57 -5.08 30.41
N ARG A 532 -16.50 -4.71 29.69
CA ARG A 532 -16.25 -3.33 29.29
C ARG A 532 -16.66 -3.14 27.85
N THR A 533 -17.43 -2.10 27.59
CA THR A 533 -17.92 -1.73 26.27
C THR A 533 -17.52 -0.30 25.93
N ILE A 534 -17.45 -0.02 24.63
CA ILE A 534 -17.37 1.33 24.09
C ILE A 534 -18.66 1.64 23.36
N THR A 535 -19.23 2.83 23.59
CA THR A 535 -20.39 3.34 22.87
C THR A 535 -20.00 4.60 22.11
N VAL A 536 -20.23 4.61 20.80
CA VAL A 536 -19.97 5.77 19.94
C VAL A 536 -21.11 6.78 20.06
N ASN A 537 -20.82 7.98 20.53
CA ASN A 537 -21.81 9.02 20.83
C ASN A 537 -21.93 10.05 19.71
N GLY A 538 -20.84 10.36 19.02
CA GLY A 538 -20.79 11.46 18.06
C GLY A 538 -19.53 11.49 17.20
N LEU A 539 -19.52 12.41 16.24
CA LEU A 539 -18.40 12.70 15.36
C LEU A 539 -17.82 14.08 15.73
N LYS A 540 -16.50 14.17 15.85
CA LYS A 540 -15.76 15.39 16.23
C LYS A 540 -14.63 15.66 15.24
N ARG A 541 -14.27 16.94 15.10
CA ARG A 541 -13.13 17.41 14.29
C ARG A 541 -13.17 16.93 12.83
N LEU A 542 -14.36 16.90 12.22
CA LEU A 542 -14.50 16.55 10.81
C LEU A 542 -13.96 17.69 9.93
N ASN A 543 -12.79 17.49 9.33
CA ASN A 543 -12.16 18.39 8.37
C ASN A 543 -11.99 17.67 7.02
N ILE A 544 -12.39 18.33 5.94
CA ILE A 544 -12.46 17.74 4.60
C ILE A 544 -11.88 18.74 3.60
N TYR A 545 -10.91 18.30 2.80
CA TYR A 545 -10.33 19.13 1.75
C TYR A 545 -9.62 18.29 0.69
N LEU A 546 -9.48 18.83 -0.51
CA LEU A 546 -8.68 18.26 -1.58
C LEU A 546 -7.19 18.57 -1.34
N PRO A 547 -6.30 17.57 -1.32
CA PRO A 547 -4.88 17.81 -1.01
C PRO A 547 -4.17 18.57 -2.15
N TRP A 548 -4.50 18.23 -3.39
CA TRP A 548 -3.92 18.83 -4.60
C TRP A 548 -5.01 19.50 -5.43
N SER A 549 -4.60 20.32 -6.41
CA SER A 549 -5.51 21.05 -7.31
C SER A 549 -6.20 20.14 -8.33
N ARG A 550 -6.89 19.09 -7.86
CA ARG A 550 -7.57 18.05 -8.63
C ARG A 550 -8.65 17.38 -7.80
N THR A 551 -9.65 16.82 -8.47
CA THR A 551 -10.76 16.08 -7.85
C THR A 551 -10.53 14.58 -7.95
N PHE A 552 -9.39 14.12 -7.42
CA PHE A 552 -8.99 12.71 -7.48
C PHE A 552 -9.05 12.03 -6.13
N GLU A 553 -8.35 12.57 -5.13
CA GLU A 553 -8.41 12.10 -3.74
C GLU A 553 -8.89 13.22 -2.80
N VAL A 554 -9.28 12.85 -1.58
CA VAL A 554 -9.76 13.77 -0.54
C VAL A 554 -9.09 13.45 0.78
N VAL A 555 -8.74 14.48 1.55
CA VAL A 555 -8.36 14.34 2.95
C VAL A 555 -9.62 14.38 3.79
N ILE A 556 -9.78 13.38 4.66
CA ILE A 556 -10.85 13.33 5.64
C ILE A 556 -10.16 13.12 6.99
N GLU A 557 -10.20 14.12 7.85
CA GLU A 557 -9.69 14.05 9.21
C GLU A 557 -10.92 14.04 10.12
N GLN A 558 -11.05 13.04 10.99
CA GLN A 558 -12.17 12.93 11.90
C GLN A 558 -11.77 12.14 13.15
N THR A 559 -12.51 12.34 14.23
CA THR A 559 -12.42 11.53 15.45
C THR A 559 -13.78 11.23 16.03
N LEU A 560 -13.91 10.12 16.75
CA LEU A 560 -15.13 9.72 17.41
C LEU A 560 -15.21 10.27 18.83
N ASP A 561 -16.41 10.69 19.21
CA ASP A 561 -16.80 10.87 20.60
C ASP A 561 -17.37 9.56 21.12
N TYR A 562 -16.89 9.08 22.27
CA TYR A 562 -17.32 7.80 22.82
C TYR A 562 -17.25 7.78 24.35
N SER A 563 -18.02 6.86 24.94
CA SER A 563 -18.02 6.55 26.37
C SER A 563 -17.63 5.09 26.59
N ILE A 564 -17.08 4.82 27.77
CA ILE A 564 -16.70 3.48 28.25
C ILE A 564 -17.48 3.24 29.55
N ASN A 565 -18.06 2.04 29.73
CA ASN A 565 -18.70 1.65 30.99
C ASN A 565 -17.73 0.96 31.95
#